data_AF-A0A7W9PE91-F1
#
_entry.id   AF-A0A7W9PE91-F1
#
_cell.length_a   1.000
_cell.length_b   1.000
_cell.length_c   1.000
_cell.angle_alpha   90.00
_cell.angle_beta   90.00
_cell.angle_gamma   90.00
#
_symmetry.space_group_name_H-M   'P 1'
#
loop_
_entity.id
_entity.type
_entity.pdbx_description
1 polymer ?
#
loop_
_entity_poly.entity_id
_entity_poly.type
_entity_poly.pdbx_seq_one_letter_code
_entity_poly.pdbx_strand_id
1 'polypeptide(L)' 'MAKEIDRMRARSALETVKENPVIAAIAAVPVLIVLGVVWALTNWFVALVLLVLFGAVIVVRGKLLR' A
#
# COMPACT_ATOMS: atom_id res chain seq x y z
N MET A 1 -21.04 -8.24 13.55
CA MET A 1 -20.74 -6.85 13.96
C MET A 1 -19.52 -6.40 13.16
N ALA A 2 -19.72 -5.64 12.08
CA ALA A 2 -18.61 -5.21 11.24
C ALA A 2 -17.69 -4.30 12.06
N LYS A 3 -16.45 -4.72 12.31
CA LYS A 3 -15.43 -3.81 12.84
C LYS A 3 -15.10 -2.86 11.69
N GLU A 4 -15.68 -1.66 11.73
CA GLU A 4 -15.28 -0.58 10.86
C GLU A 4 -13.76 -0.35 10.96
N ILE A 5 -13.15 0.26 9.94
CA ILE A 5 -11.74 0.63 10.05
C ILE A 5 -11.61 1.49 11.31
N ASP A 6 -10.96 0.92 12.32
CA ASP A 6 -10.83 1.60 13.59
C ASP A 6 -9.97 2.83 13.36
N ARG A 7 -10.61 4.00 13.48
CA ARG A 7 -10.00 5.30 13.25
C ARG A 7 -8.76 5.47 14.13
N MET A 8 -8.74 4.88 15.32
CA MET A 8 -7.57 4.89 16.20
C MET A 8 -6.41 4.11 15.60
N ARG A 9 -6.66 2.91 15.06
CA ARG A 9 -5.63 2.11 14.38
C ARG A 9 -5.07 2.81 13.15
N ALA A 10 -5.94 3.43 12.35
CA ALA A 10 -5.51 4.17 11.16
C ALA A 10 -4.65 5.39 11.54
N ARG A 11 -5.02 6.12 12.60
CA ARG A 11 -4.23 7.24 13.12
C ARG A 11 -2.89 6.78 13.68
N SER A 12 -2.85 5.71 14.47
CA SER A 12 -1.63 5.16 15.04
C SER A 12 -0.65 4.68 13.95
N ALA A 13 -1.15 4.07 12.88
CA ALA A 13 -0.33 3.70 11.73
C ALA A 13 0.26 4.95 11.04
N LEU A 14 -0.53 6.01 10.88
CA LEU A 14 -0.06 7.28 10.33
C LEU A 14 0.99 7.95 11.22
N GLU A 15 0.80 7.92 12.54
CA GLU A 15 1.78 8.43 13.52
C GLU A 15 3.09 7.66 13.39
N THR A 16 3.06 6.33 13.27
CA THR A 16 4.28 5.52 13.09
C THR A 16 5.06 5.92 11.83
N VAL A 17 4.36 6.18 10.73
CA VAL A 17 5.00 6.65 9.48
C VAL A 17 5.62 8.04 9.65
N LYS A 18 4.97 8.92 10.42
CA LYS A 18 5.48 10.28 10.68
C LYS A 18 6.67 10.29 11.64
N GLU A 19 6.64 9.46 12.68
CA GLU A 19 7.72 9.35 13.67
C GLU A 19 8.97 8.72 13.06
N ASN A 20 8.83 7.72 12.18
CA ASN A 20 9.97 7.06 11.54
C ASN A 20 9.79 6.91 10.01
N PRO A 21 9.99 8.01 9.26
CA PRO A 21 9.78 8.01 7.81
C PRO A 21 10.79 7.11 7.07
N VAL A 22 11.99 6.91 7.61
CA VAL A 22 13.01 6.06 7.00
C VAL A 22 12.59 4.60 7.05
N ILE A 23 12.13 4.12 8.20
CA ILE A 23 11.62 2.74 8.32
C ILE A 23 10.39 2.54 7.44
N ALA A 24 9.48 3.52 7.38
CA ALA A 24 8.33 3.46 6.49
C ALA A 24 8.74 3.36 5.01
N ALA A 25 9.77 4.10 4.59
CA ALA A 25 10.32 4.01 3.24
C ALA A 25 10.94 2.62 2.97
N ILE A 26 11.71 2.08 3.93
CA ILE A 26 12.29 0.73 3.83
C ILE A 26 11.19 -0.32 3.68
N ALA A 27 10.11 -0.21 4.46
CA ALA A 27 8.96 -1.12 4.37
C ALA A 27 8.27 -1.04 2.99
N ALA A 28 8.32 0.11 2.31
CA ALA A 28 7.77 0.29 0.98
C ALA A 28 8.68 -0.22 -0.16
N VAL A 29 9.97 -0.51 0.11
CA VAL A 29 10.97 -0.91 -0.90
C VAL A 29 10.51 -2.06 -1.80
N PRO A 30 9.92 -3.17 -1.29
CA PRO A 30 9.48 -4.26 -2.16
C PRO A 30 8.48 -3.82 -3.23
N VAL A 31 7.56 -2.90 -2.88
CA VAL A 31 6.58 -2.35 -3.82
C VAL A 31 7.26 -1.46 -4.84
N LEU A 32 8.19 -0.61 -4.40
CA LEU A 32 8.96 0.28 -5.28
C LEU A 32 9.81 -0.50 -6.29
N ILE A 33 10.42 -1.62 -5.88
CA ILE A 33 11.19 -2.49 -6.77
C ILE A 33 10.28 -3.06 -7.86
N VAL A 34 9.12 -3.61 -7.50
CA VAL A 34 8.17 -4.17 -8.48
C VAL A 34 7.71 -3.09 -9.46
N LEU A 35 7.39 -1.90 -8.99
CA LEU A 35 6.99 -0.78 -9.85
C LEU A 35 8.14 -0.34 -10.78
N GLY A 36 9.36 -0.24 -10.27
CA GLY A 36 10.53 0.13 -11.06
C GLY A 36 10.83 -0.88 -12.17
N VAL A 37 10.73 -2.17 -11.86
CA VAL A 37 10.91 -3.25 -12.85
C VAL A 37 9.83 -3.19 -13.93
N VAL A 38 8.56 -3.08 -13.55
CA VAL A 38 7.46 -3.00 -14.53
C VAL A 38 7.60 -1.76 -15.41
N TRP A 39 7.89 -0.61 -14.80
CA TRP A 39 8.08 0.63 -15.54
C TRP A 39 9.22 0.50 -16.57
N ALA A 40 10.37 -0.07 -16.15
CA ALA A 40 11.52 -0.26 -17.02
C ALA A 40 11.25 -1.22 -18.20
N LEU A 41 10.41 -2.25 -18.00
CA LEU A 41 10.13 -3.27 -19.02
C LEU A 41 8.93 -2.94 -19.92
N THR A 42 8.06 -2.02 -19.49
CA THR A 42 6.80 -1.72 -20.20
C THR A 42 6.68 -0.22 -20.46
N ASN A 43 5.92 0.49 -19.62
CA ASN A 43 5.81 1.94 -19.57
C ASN A 43 5.18 2.37 -18.23
N TRP A 44 5.19 3.68 -17.95
CA TRP A 44 4.67 4.23 -16.70
C TRP A 44 3.18 3.95 -16.45
N PHE A 45 2.35 3.91 -17.51
CA PHE A 45 0.91 3.66 -17.35
C PHE A 45 0.62 2.26 -16.82
N VAL A 46 1.38 1.25 -17.26
CA VAL A 46 1.22 -0.12 -16.76
C VAL A 46 1.57 -0.20 -15.27
N ALA A 47 2.63 0.49 -14.83
CA ALA A 47 3.00 0.56 -13.41
C ALA A 47 1.90 1.24 -12.56
N LEU A 48 1.30 2.33 -13.06
CA LEU A 48 0.17 2.98 -12.39
C LEU A 48 -1.04 2.07 -12.27
N VAL A 49 -1.42 1.37 -13.34
CA VAL A 49 -2.54 0.41 -13.32
C VAL A 49 -2.29 -0.68 -12.29
N LEU A 50 -1.08 -1.24 -12.23
CA LEU A 50 -0.72 -2.23 -11.22
C LEU A 50 -0.80 -1.69 -9.80
N LEU A 51 -0.33 -0.46 -9.55
CA LEU A 51 -0.43 0.18 -8.24
C LEU A 51 -1.89 0.30 -7.79
N VAL A 52 -2.77 0.77 -8.68
CA VAL A 52 -4.21 0.92 -8.41
C VAL A 52 -4.85 -0.43 -8.15
N LEU A 53 -4.58 -1.44 -8.99
CA LEU A 53 -5.11 -2.79 -8.82
C LEU A 53 -4.63 -3.42 -7.51
N PHE A 54 -3.36 -3.25 -7.16
CA PHE A 54 -2.80 -3.73 -5.89
C PHE A 54 -3.51 -3.11 -4.68
N GLY A 55 -3.71 -1.79 -4.70
CA GLY A 55 -4.49 -1.08 -3.67
C GLY A 55 -5.93 -1.57 -3.58
N ALA A 56 -6.60 -1.75 -4.72
CA ALA A 56 -7.97 -2.26 -4.78
C ALA A 56 -8.08 -3.69 -4.23
N VAL A 57 -7.15 -4.59 -4.59
CA VAL A 57 -7.10 -5.96 -4.09
C VAL A 57 -6.90 -5.98 -2.58
N ILE A 58 -6.01 -5.16 -2.02
CA ILE A 58 -5.82 -5.08 -0.55
C ILE A 58 -7.10 -4.64 0.15
N VAL A 59 -7.77 -3.61 -0.37
CA VAL A 59 -9.02 -3.11 0.22
C VAL A 59 -10.13 -4.16 0.12
N VAL A 60 -10.26 -4.83 -1.02
CA VAL A 60 -11.30 -5.85 -1.26
C VAL A 60 -11.01 -7.13 -0.46
N ARG A 61 -9.78 -7.67 -0.48
CA ARG A 61 -9.36 -8.80 0.38
C ARG A 61 -9.54 -8.45 1.85
N GLY A 62 -9.15 -7.25 2.26
CA GLY A 62 -9.35 -6.76 3.62
C GLY A 62 -10.83 -6.60 4.00
N LYS A 63 -11.75 -6.53 3.03
CA LYS A 63 -13.21 -6.61 3.24
C LYS A 63 -13.74 -8.05 3.19
N LEU A 64 -13.13 -8.94 2.40
CA LEU A 64 -13.55 -10.33 2.20
C LEU A 64 -13.05 -11.30 3.28
N LEU A 65 -11.90 -11.00 3.90
CA LEU A 65 -11.36 -11.73 5.06
C LEU A 65 -12.05 -11.30 6.39
N ARG A 66 -13.19 -10.61 6.31
CA ARG A 66 -13.99 -10.13 7.44
C ARG A 66 -15.20 -11.02 7.67
#